data_AF-A0A7I8LBC4-F1
#
_entry.id   AF-A0A7I8LBC4-F1
#
_cell.length_a   1.000
_cell.length_b   1.000
_cell.length_c   1.000
_cell.angle_alpha   90.00
_cell.angle_beta   90.00
_cell.angle_gamma   90.00
#
_symmetry.space_group_name_H-M   'P 1'
#
loop_
_entity.id
_entity.type
_entity.pdbx_description
1 polymer ?
#
loop_
_entity_poly.entity_id
_entity_poly.type
_entity_poly.pdbx_seq_one_letter_code
_entity_poly.pdbx_strand_id
1 'polypeptide(L)'
;MVGGSVLPQTTRLLTPNNHGQGSEQRQHGQQGGHLPPPPPLLQSRWRSLEEFRQAHAQFIKLGQDCDPRCASSLITSCALSEWGSMEYAVSIFRRAAAPTTYDVNTLVRGHVLAGDPLAAVLLYKEMEEEGGFQADNFTFTFLLKACSRLAAAGEGQQLLISLYGRCGEVALAGAVFERMGTQRNAASWSALMAALTRAGRWAECLALYGRMKSEGCRAEESALGSVLVAAAHLGALEIGRRAHGCLLRSAAGWSSVIVQTSLIDMYMKCGNSERGMRVFGAMEEKNLWTYSAVISGLALHGDGEGALRVFAGMLTEGLRPDGAVYVGVLTACARRGMLAEGRRCFEMMRREHGVAATKQHYACMVDLLARAGKVEEAHELVLEMPEEPHDVVWRCLLSACRVHGKAGLGELAARKLMEMATGNAGDYLLLSNMYARAGRWEEAAAVRTAMVDGGLPQAAGTSAVEAAGTLHSFVSQDRSHPQNRRIYEMLRQVEWQLRFEGYSPDTSQSAVVDGDEEEKRRLLAGHSQKLAIAFGLISTHHGSPIRIVRNLRMCGDCHTYSKLVSKVFDWELVVREPGRFHRFKEGTCSCGDYW
;
A
#
# COMPACT_ATOMS: atom_id res chain seq x y z
N MET A 1 29.29 -10.15 -32.55
CA MET A 1 30.23 -10.53 -31.49
C MET A 1 29.67 -10.00 -30.19
N VAL A 2 29.28 -10.93 -29.33
CA VAL A 2 28.54 -10.72 -28.09
C VAL A 2 29.56 -10.39 -27.01
N GLY A 3 29.56 -9.14 -26.53
CA GLY A 3 30.33 -8.71 -25.37
C GLY A 3 29.38 -8.49 -24.20
N GLY A 4 28.86 -9.56 -23.62
CA GLY A 4 28.23 -9.49 -22.31
C GLY A 4 29.33 -9.25 -21.29
N SER A 5 29.35 -8.06 -20.68
CA SER A 5 30.14 -7.82 -19.48
C SER A 5 29.50 -8.57 -18.31
N VAL A 6 29.87 -9.85 -18.19
CA VAL A 6 29.68 -10.61 -16.97
C VAL A 6 30.53 -9.91 -15.91
N LEU A 7 29.87 -9.24 -14.97
CA LEU A 7 30.51 -8.81 -13.72
C LEU A 7 31.22 -10.05 -13.13
N PRO A 8 32.52 -9.97 -12.78
CA PRO A 8 33.23 -11.10 -12.23
C PRO A 8 32.49 -11.60 -10.99
N GLN A 9 32.37 -12.93 -10.84
CA GLN A 9 31.84 -13.56 -9.63
C GLN A 9 32.68 -13.10 -8.44
N THR A 10 32.22 -12.05 -7.75
CA THR A 10 32.82 -11.56 -6.51
C THR A 10 32.33 -12.44 -5.38
N THR A 11 33.28 -12.98 -4.62
CA THR A 11 33.06 -13.71 -3.36
C THR A 11 32.10 -12.91 -2.47
N ARG A 12 30.92 -13.46 -2.15
CA ARG A 12 29.93 -12.81 -1.27
C ARG A 12 30.62 -12.33 0.01
N LEU A 13 30.48 -11.05 0.34
CA LEU A 13 31.19 -10.41 1.45
C LEU A 13 30.53 -10.71 2.80
N LEU A 14 29.20 -10.79 2.82
CA LEU A 14 28.40 -11.05 4.03
C LEU A 14 28.29 -12.54 4.43
N THR A 15 28.63 -13.49 3.56
CA THR A 15 28.59 -14.92 3.88
C THR A 15 29.81 -15.36 4.70
N PRO A 16 29.66 -16.14 5.79
CA PRO A 16 30.79 -16.69 6.53
C PRO A 16 31.56 -17.72 5.69
N ASN A 17 32.89 -17.76 5.82
CA ASN A 17 33.73 -18.75 5.13
C ASN A 17 33.40 -20.16 5.62
N ASN A 18 32.89 -21.01 4.73
CA ASN A 18 32.79 -22.44 4.95
C ASN A 18 34.19 -23.07 4.77
N HIS A 19 35.08 -22.89 5.75
CA HIS A 19 36.25 -23.74 5.89
C HIS A 19 35.93 -24.87 6.87
N GLY A 20 36.01 -26.09 6.34
CA GLY A 20 35.51 -27.31 6.94
C GLY A 20 36.11 -27.70 8.30
N GLN A 21 35.28 -28.44 9.04
CA GLN A 21 35.62 -29.52 9.95
C GLN A 21 36.80 -29.29 10.91
N GLY A 22 36.43 -28.81 12.09
CA GLY A 22 37.24 -28.81 13.30
C GLY A 22 36.36 -28.46 14.50
N SER A 23 35.23 -29.17 14.65
CA SER A 23 34.35 -29.05 15.81
C SER A 23 35.04 -29.69 17.03
N GLU A 24 35.94 -28.96 17.66
CA GLU A 24 36.14 -29.09 19.10
C GLU A 24 35.31 -28.01 19.77
N GLN A 25 34.18 -28.45 20.33
CA GLN A 25 33.43 -27.69 21.31
C GLN A 25 34.39 -27.25 22.42
N ARG A 26 34.82 -25.99 22.41
CA ARG A 26 35.32 -25.35 23.63
C ARG A 26 34.13 -25.04 24.52
N GLN A 27 33.58 -26.10 25.14
CA GLN A 27 32.89 -25.97 26.41
C GLN A 27 33.96 -25.58 27.44
N HIS A 28 34.02 -24.29 27.79
CA HIS A 28 34.55 -23.89 29.08
C HIS A 28 33.37 -23.46 29.93
N GLY A 29 33.21 -24.21 31.02
CA GLY A 29 32.08 -24.14 31.92
C GLY A 29 31.86 -22.74 32.45
N GLN A 30 30.57 -22.41 32.58
CA GLN A 30 30.10 -21.44 33.55
C GLN A 30 30.57 -21.88 34.94
N GLN A 31 31.68 -21.32 35.41
CA GLN A 31 31.94 -21.18 36.84
C GLN A 31 32.03 -19.69 37.13
N GLY A 32 31.18 -19.25 38.06
CA GLY A 32 31.14 -17.88 38.55
C GLY A 32 32.48 -17.51 39.18
N GLY A 33 33.29 -16.81 38.41
CA GLY A 33 34.41 -16.01 38.88
C GLY A 33 34.25 -14.65 38.24
N HIS A 34 34.33 -13.58 39.05
CA HIS A 34 34.37 -12.21 38.57
C HIS A 34 35.33 -12.09 37.38
N LEU A 35 34.81 -11.90 36.18
CA LEU A 35 35.63 -11.40 35.08
C LEU A 35 36.18 -10.03 35.53
N PRO A 36 37.49 -9.77 35.38
CA PRO A 36 38.00 -8.44 35.64
C PRO A 36 37.24 -7.45 34.72
N PRO A 37 37.02 -6.20 35.18
CA PRO A 37 36.40 -5.21 34.32
C PRO A 37 37.19 -5.13 33.01
N PRO A 38 36.53 -4.89 31.86
CA PRO A 38 37.24 -4.75 30.60
C PRO A 38 38.35 -3.70 30.79
N PRO A 39 39.59 -3.96 30.37
CA PRO A 39 40.63 -2.94 30.47
C PRO A 39 40.16 -1.69 29.70
N PRO A 40 40.53 -0.48 30.14
CA PRO A 40 40.12 0.76 29.47
C PRO A 40 40.86 0.87 28.14
N LEU A 41 40.41 0.14 27.13
CA LEU A 41 41.02 0.08 25.80
C LEU A 41 39.98 0.44 24.74
N LEU A 42 39.38 1.62 24.94
CA LEU A 42 38.71 2.40 23.89
C LEU A 42 39.44 3.75 23.66
N GLN A 43 40.69 3.87 24.11
CA GLN A 43 41.51 5.09 23.95
C GLN A 43 42.93 4.85 23.40
N SER A 44 43.33 3.62 23.07
CA SER A 44 44.59 3.41 22.35
C SER A 44 44.41 3.78 20.88
N ARG A 45 44.84 5.00 20.52
CA ARG A 45 45.09 5.37 19.12
C ARG A 45 46.24 4.50 18.61
N TRP A 46 45.92 3.36 18.00
CA TRP A 46 46.90 2.57 17.25
C TRP A 46 47.49 3.44 16.14
N ARG A 47 48.78 3.26 15.85
CA ARG A 47 49.51 4.08 14.88
C ARG A 47 49.81 3.33 13.58
N SER A 48 49.71 2.01 13.59
CA SER A 48 49.93 1.16 12.42
C SER A 48 49.02 -0.07 12.40
N LEU A 49 48.84 -0.64 11.20
CA LEU A 49 48.10 -1.90 11.01
C LEU A 49 48.75 -3.08 11.74
N GLU A 50 50.07 -3.06 11.90
CA GLU A 50 50.83 -4.12 12.55
C GLU A 50 50.60 -4.14 14.07
N GLU A 51 50.62 -2.97 14.72
CA GLU A 51 50.22 -2.82 16.12
C GLU A 51 48.78 -3.26 16.35
N PHE A 52 47.88 -2.91 15.43
CA PHE A 52 46.47 -3.32 15.49
C PHE A 52 46.31 -4.84 15.35
N ARG A 53 47.03 -5.49 14.42
CA ARG A 53 47.01 -6.95 14.25
C ARG A 53 47.52 -7.68 15.50
N GLN A 54 48.57 -7.17 16.13
CA GLN A 54 49.10 -7.73 17.38
C GLN A 54 48.09 -7.60 18.53
N ALA A 55 47.44 -6.45 18.65
CA ALA A 55 46.37 -6.24 19.63
C ALA A 55 45.17 -7.16 19.35
N HIS A 56 44.68 -7.20 18.11
CA HIS A 56 43.56 -8.06 17.72
C HIS A 56 43.87 -9.55 17.96
N ALA A 57 45.11 -10.01 17.73
CA ALA A 57 45.53 -11.36 18.08
C ALA A 57 45.48 -11.65 19.59
N GLN A 58 45.73 -10.65 20.44
CA GLN A 58 45.54 -10.77 21.88
C GLN A 58 44.05 -10.82 22.25
N PHE A 59 43.19 -10.02 21.61
CA PHE A 59 41.73 -10.10 21.79
C PHE A 59 41.18 -11.49 21.45
N ILE A 60 41.65 -12.10 20.36
CA ILE A 60 41.28 -13.48 19.98
C ILE A 60 41.77 -14.50 21.04
N LYS A 61 43.01 -14.36 21.53
CA LYS A 61 43.54 -15.25 22.58
C LYS A 61 42.77 -15.16 23.89
N LEU A 62 42.23 -13.98 24.20
CA LEU A 62 41.42 -13.71 25.39
C LEU A 62 39.92 -14.04 25.20
N GLY A 63 39.50 -14.49 24.01
CA GLY A 63 38.11 -14.81 23.69
C GLY A 63 37.18 -13.59 23.66
N GLN A 64 37.74 -12.38 23.54
CA GLN A 64 37.01 -11.12 23.56
C GLN A 64 36.53 -10.69 22.15
N ASP A 65 37.00 -11.36 21.09
CA ASP A 65 36.54 -11.18 19.71
C ASP A 65 35.09 -11.65 19.49
N CYS A 66 34.55 -12.46 20.41
CA CYS A 66 33.17 -12.91 20.41
C CYS A 66 32.18 -11.90 21.05
N ASP A 67 32.63 -10.89 21.81
CA ASP A 67 31.74 -9.83 22.32
C ASP A 67 31.38 -8.90 21.15
N PRO A 68 30.08 -8.76 20.79
CA PRO A 68 29.64 -7.89 19.69
C PRO A 68 30.17 -6.46 19.79
N ARG A 69 30.30 -5.89 20.98
CA ARG A 69 30.80 -4.51 21.16
C ARG A 69 32.28 -4.38 20.83
N CYS A 70 33.06 -5.40 21.21
CA CYS A 70 34.49 -5.46 20.89
C CYS A 70 34.70 -5.67 19.39
N ALA A 71 33.93 -6.58 18.78
CA ALA A 71 33.95 -6.80 17.34
C ALA A 71 33.59 -5.52 16.55
N SER A 72 32.50 -4.83 16.90
CA SER A 72 32.10 -3.57 16.26
C SER A 72 33.17 -2.48 16.39
N SER A 73 33.80 -2.36 17.56
CA SER A 73 34.88 -1.39 17.77
C SER A 73 36.10 -1.72 16.91
N LEU A 74 36.51 -2.99 16.84
CA LEU A 74 37.64 -3.43 16.02
C LEU A 74 37.38 -3.19 14.53
N ILE A 75 36.16 -3.50 14.05
CA ILE A 75 35.73 -3.22 12.67
C ILE A 75 35.80 -1.72 12.40
N THR A 76 35.25 -0.90 13.29
CA THR A 76 35.24 0.58 13.15
C THR A 76 36.65 1.15 13.07
N SER A 77 37.53 0.74 13.98
CA SER A 77 38.89 1.23 14.00
C SER A 77 39.71 0.75 12.81
N CYS A 78 39.49 -0.48 12.33
CA CYS A 78 40.18 -0.99 11.15
C CYS A 78 39.64 -0.41 9.83
N ALA A 79 38.34 -0.15 9.73
CA ALA A 79 37.70 0.33 8.50
C ALA A 79 37.83 1.85 8.30
N LEU A 80 37.93 2.64 9.38
CA LEU A 80 37.85 4.10 9.32
C LEU A 80 39.18 4.84 9.62
N SER A 81 40.22 4.14 10.06
CA SER A 81 41.53 4.76 10.35
C SER A 81 42.40 4.86 9.11
N GLU A 82 43.31 5.85 9.06
CA GLU A 82 44.25 6.04 7.94
C GLU A 82 45.19 4.86 7.70
N TRP A 83 45.58 4.17 8.78
CA TRP A 83 46.39 2.93 8.74
C TRP A 83 45.54 1.66 8.54
N GLY A 84 44.23 1.81 8.41
CA GLY A 84 43.27 0.71 8.34
C GLY A 84 43.37 -0.12 7.07
N SER A 85 42.72 -1.29 7.06
CA SER A 85 42.62 -2.16 5.89
C SER A 85 41.21 -2.71 5.76
N MET A 86 40.56 -2.40 4.64
CA MET A 86 39.19 -2.87 4.40
C MET A 86 39.10 -4.39 4.29
N GLU A 87 40.09 -5.04 3.65
CA GLU A 87 40.15 -6.51 3.59
C GLU A 87 40.23 -7.13 4.99
N TYR A 88 41.01 -6.52 5.88
CA TYR A 88 41.14 -6.99 7.25
C TYR A 88 39.87 -6.71 8.06
N ALA A 89 39.24 -5.54 7.91
CA ALA A 89 37.98 -5.21 8.56
C ALA A 89 36.84 -6.17 8.16
N VAL A 90 36.74 -6.52 6.86
CA VAL A 90 35.78 -7.51 6.35
C VAL A 90 36.07 -8.90 6.94
N SER A 91 37.35 -9.28 7.08
CA SER A 91 37.71 -10.54 7.73
C SER A 91 37.30 -10.59 9.21
N ILE A 92 37.33 -9.46 9.92
CA ILE A 92 36.85 -9.37 11.31
C ILE A 92 35.33 -9.53 11.33
N PHE A 93 34.62 -8.80 10.46
CA PHE A 93 33.17 -8.87 10.32
C PHE A 93 32.66 -10.29 10.08
N ARG A 94 33.28 -11.04 9.15
CA ARG A 94 32.90 -12.44 8.84
C ARG A 94 33.07 -13.42 10.01
N ARG A 95 33.92 -13.07 10.98
CA ARG A 95 34.20 -13.88 12.17
C ARG A 95 33.39 -13.43 13.39
N ALA A 96 32.66 -12.32 13.29
CA ALA A 96 31.84 -11.82 14.38
C ALA A 96 30.65 -12.76 14.62
N ALA A 97 30.40 -13.09 15.89
CA ALA A 97 29.33 -14.02 16.26
C ALA A 97 27.91 -13.46 16.05
N ALA A 98 27.76 -12.14 16.12
CA ALA A 98 26.49 -11.43 15.93
C ALA A 98 26.73 -10.05 15.30
N PRO A 99 26.98 -9.98 13.98
CA PRO A 99 27.13 -8.71 13.27
C PRO A 99 25.83 -7.90 13.36
N THR A 100 25.96 -6.57 13.39
CA THR A 100 24.84 -5.62 13.48
C THR A 100 24.74 -4.74 12.23
N THR A 101 23.60 -4.07 12.03
CA THR A 101 23.45 -3.03 10.99
C THR A 101 24.53 -1.96 11.08
N TYR A 102 24.98 -1.63 12.31
CA TYR A 102 26.05 -0.65 12.53
C TYR A 102 27.38 -1.10 11.92
N ASP A 103 27.69 -2.39 11.98
CA ASP A 103 28.93 -2.95 11.44
C ASP A 103 28.92 -2.91 9.90
N VAL A 104 27.78 -3.25 9.28
CA VAL A 104 27.59 -3.14 7.83
C VAL A 104 27.68 -1.67 7.38
N ASN A 105 27.05 -0.75 8.11
CA ASN A 105 27.14 0.69 7.87
C ASN A 105 28.58 1.20 7.93
N THR A 106 29.35 0.68 8.88
CA THR A 106 30.76 1.00 9.07
C THR A 106 31.61 0.50 7.90
N LEU A 107 31.34 -0.72 7.38
CA LEU A 107 31.99 -1.24 6.19
C LEU A 107 31.63 -0.43 4.93
N VAL A 108 30.34 -0.11 4.73
CA VAL A 108 29.88 0.75 3.62
C VAL A 108 30.59 2.11 3.67
N ARG A 109 30.67 2.72 4.85
CA ARG A 109 31.42 3.96 5.07
C ARG A 109 32.92 3.80 4.76
N GLY A 110 33.54 2.73 5.25
CA GLY A 110 34.95 2.42 5.05
C GLY A 110 35.32 2.30 3.57
N HIS A 111 34.58 1.51 2.80
CA HIS A 111 34.77 1.37 1.36
C HIS A 111 34.63 2.70 0.60
N VAL A 112 33.64 3.53 0.96
CA VAL A 112 33.51 4.88 0.40
C VAL A 112 34.75 5.73 0.71
N LEU A 113 35.26 5.71 1.94
CA LEU A 113 36.44 6.51 2.31
C LEU A 113 37.72 5.99 1.66
N ALA A 114 37.87 4.67 1.53
CA ALA A 114 38.99 4.01 0.87
C ALA A 114 39.01 4.18 -0.67
N GLY A 115 38.00 4.81 -1.24
CA GLY A 115 37.93 5.09 -2.68
C GLY A 115 37.35 3.96 -3.52
N ASP A 116 36.71 2.97 -2.90
CA ASP A 116 36.02 1.86 -3.57
C ASP A 116 34.49 1.98 -3.40
N PRO A 117 33.84 2.90 -4.14
CA PRO A 117 32.40 3.11 -4.02
C PRO A 117 31.59 1.92 -4.57
N LEU A 118 32.17 1.07 -5.43
CA LEU A 118 31.48 -0.09 -5.98
C LEU A 118 31.31 -1.18 -4.92
N ALA A 119 32.34 -1.48 -4.14
CA ALA A 119 32.23 -2.42 -3.02
C ALA A 119 31.21 -1.96 -1.97
N ALA A 120 31.10 -0.65 -1.71
CA ALA A 120 30.07 -0.11 -0.82
C ALA A 120 28.64 -0.38 -1.32
N VAL A 121 28.41 -0.26 -2.64
CA VAL A 121 27.12 -0.57 -3.28
C VAL A 121 26.84 -2.07 -3.28
N LEU A 122 27.85 -2.91 -3.53
CA LEU A 122 27.70 -4.36 -3.48
C LEU A 122 27.34 -4.85 -2.07
N LEU A 123 27.99 -4.31 -1.03
CA LEU A 123 27.66 -4.57 0.37
C LEU A 123 26.20 -4.22 0.70
N TYR A 124 25.70 -3.09 0.18
CA TYR A 124 24.30 -2.73 0.34
C TYR A 124 23.37 -3.71 -0.39
N LYS A 125 23.73 -4.14 -1.60
CA LYS A 125 22.92 -5.12 -2.35
C LYS A 125 22.85 -6.46 -1.61
N GLU A 126 23.96 -6.94 -1.08
CA GLU A 126 23.98 -8.15 -0.24
C GLU A 126 23.14 -7.97 1.04
N MET A 127 23.22 -6.78 1.67
CA MET A 127 22.40 -6.41 2.83
C MET A 127 20.89 -6.51 2.53
N GLU A 128 20.48 -6.16 1.31
CA GLU A 128 19.08 -6.27 0.86
C GLU A 128 18.65 -7.71 0.57
N GLU A 129 19.53 -8.49 -0.07
CA GLU A 129 19.23 -9.85 -0.53
C GLU A 129 19.16 -10.85 0.64
N GLU A 130 20.01 -10.70 1.65
CA GLU A 130 20.05 -11.62 2.80
C GLU A 130 18.96 -11.34 3.85
N GLY A 131 18.34 -10.15 3.83
CA GLY A 131 17.21 -9.79 4.68
C GLY A 131 17.50 -9.72 6.20
N GLY A 132 18.74 -9.98 6.63
CA GLY A 132 19.16 -9.97 8.03
C GLY A 132 19.43 -8.57 8.60
N PHE A 133 19.60 -7.55 7.75
CA PHE A 133 19.94 -6.19 8.16
C PHE A 133 19.01 -5.17 7.48
N GLN A 134 18.66 -4.10 8.20
CA GLN A 134 17.80 -3.02 7.69
C GLN A 134 18.61 -1.77 7.43
N ALA A 135 18.58 -1.24 6.20
CA ALA A 135 19.25 0.00 5.86
C ALA A 135 18.63 1.19 6.59
N ASP A 136 19.48 2.06 7.11
CA ASP A 136 19.09 3.25 7.87
C ASP A 136 19.69 4.53 7.25
N ASN A 137 19.45 5.66 7.90
CA ASN A 137 19.94 6.96 7.45
C ASN A 137 21.49 7.01 7.34
N PHE A 138 22.20 6.23 8.15
CA PHE A 138 23.67 6.15 8.08
C PHE A 138 24.11 5.33 6.87
N THR A 139 23.39 4.26 6.51
CA THR A 139 23.61 3.52 5.26
C THR A 139 23.44 4.43 4.05
N PHE A 140 22.31 5.14 3.97
CA PHE A 140 21.96 5.95 2.81
C PHE A 140 22.88 7.15 2.60
N THR A 141 23.38 7.77 3.68
CA THR A 141 24.30 8.91 3.60
C THR A 141 25.60 8.54 2.86
N PHE A 142 26.21 7.40 3.21
CA PHE A 142 27.45 6.95 2.56
C PHE A 142 27.20 6.32 1.19
N LEU A 143 26.05 5.66 0.99
CA LEU A 143 25.65 5.16 -0.32
C LEU A 143 25.41 6.29 -1.33
N LEU A 144 24.81 7.41 -0.93
CA LEU A 144 24.67 8.58 -1.79
C LEU A 144 26.04 9.13 -2.21
N LYS A 145 27.03 9.11 -1.30
CA LYS A 145 28.42 9.51 -1.61
C LYS A 145 29.13 8.52 -2.53
N ALA A 146 28.91 7.21 -2.37
CA ALA A 146 29.40 6.21 -3.31
C ALA A 146 28.75 6.39 -4.69
N CYS A 147 27.42 6.51 -4.72
CA CYS A 147 26.67 6.60 -5.95
C CYS A 147 26.92 7.92 -6.69
N SER A 148 27.21 9.04 -6.01
CA SER A 148 27.61 10.28 -6.68
C SER A 148 28.97 10.14 -7.37
N ARG A 149 29.93 9.44 -6.75
CA ARG A 149 31.22 9.11 -7.35
C ARG A 149 31.08 8.13 -8.52
N LEU A 150 30.21 7.12 -8.40
CA LEU A 150 29.90 6.18 -9.49
C LEU A 150 29.06 6.82 -10.60
N ALA A 151 28.22 7.80 -10.30
CA ALA A 151 27.42 8.52 -11.28
C ALA A 151 28.27 9.44 -12.15
N ALA A 152 29.41 9.92 -11.63
CA ALA A 152 30.44 10.57 -12.45
C ALA A 152 31.07 9.61 -13.49
N ALA A 153 30.98 8.29 -13.25
CA ALA A 153 31.41 7.23 -14.16
C ALA A 153 30.25 6.59 -14.96
N GLY A 154 29.03 7.12 -14.87
CA GLY A 154 27.83 6.64 -15.60
C GLY A 154 27.06 5.48 -14.94
N GLU A 155 27.74 4.60 -14.20
CA GLU A 155 27.15 3.36 -13.66
C GLU A 155 26.30 3.56 -12.38
N GLY A 156 26.50 4.65 -11.64
CA GLY A 156 25.80 4.91 -10.36
C GLY A 156 24.40 5.55 -10.47
N GLN A 157 23.98 5.96 -11.67
CA GLN A 157 22.78 6.80 -11.84
C GLN A 157 21.47 6.05 -11.55
N GLN A 158 21.35 4.78 -11.92
CA GLN A 158 20.18 3.95 -11.59
C GLN A 158 20.01 3.75 -10.08
N LEU A 159 21.12 3.50 -9.37
CA LEU A 159 21.12 3.34 -7.92
C LEU A 159 20.69 4.62 -7.22
N LEU A 160 21.12 5.80 -7.70
CA LEU A 160 20.63 7.08 -7.18
C LEU A 160 19.11 7.22 -7.31
N ILE A 161 18.52 6.80 -8.44
CA ILE A 161 17.06 6.82 -8.62
C ILE A 161 16.38 5.93 -7.58
N SER A 162 16.90 4.71 -7.35
CA SER A 162 16.37 3.78 -6.35
C SER A 162 16.48 4.36 -4.94
N LEU A 163 17.62 4.95 -4.59
CA LEU A 163 17.89 5.56 -3.28
C LEU A 163 16.97 6.76 -3.02
N TYR A 164 16.92 7.72 -3.95
CA TYR A 164 16.00 8.85 -3.83
C TYR A 164 14.54 8.39 -3.74
N GLY A 165 14.16 7.38 -4.51
CA GLY A 165 12.83 6.76 -4.43
C GLY A 165 12.52 6.15 -3.07
N ARG A 166 13.49 5.54 -2.38
CA ARG A 166 13.33 4.99 -1.02
C ARG A 166 13.23 6.08 0.04
N CYS A 167 13.89 7.21 -0.18
CA CYS A 167 13.77 8.40 0.66
C CYS A 167 12.47 9.19 0.44
N GLY A 168 11.63 8.80 -0.53
CA GLY A 168 10.43 9.57 -0.90
C GLY A 168 10.71 10.78 -1.78
N GLU A 169 11.97 11.05 -2.11
CA GLU A 169 12.44 12.19 -2.89
C GLU A 169 12.30 11.95 -4.41
N VAL A 170 11.06 11.73 -4.85
CA VAL A 170 10.76 11.38 -6.26
C VAL A 170 11.17 12.49 -7.23
N ALA A 171 11.16 13.75 -6.82
CA ALA A 171 11.61 14.86 -7.67
C ALA A 171 13.10 14.74 -8.00
N LEU A 172 13.94 14.38 -7.03
CA LEU A 172 15.37 14.13 -7.24
C LEU A 172 15.59 12.88 -8.08
N ALA A 173 14.83 11.81 -7.83
CA ALA A 173 14.87 10.60 -8.66
C ALA A 173 14.54 10.92 -10.14
N GLY A 174 13.51 11.75 -10.38
CA GLY A 174 13.14 12.23 -11.70
C GLY A 174 14.23 13.10 -12.34
N ALA A 175 14.85 14.00 -11.58
CA ALA A 175 15.94 14.85 -12.08
C ALA A 175 17.16 14.02 -12.50
N VAL A 176 17.53 12.99 -11.73
CA VAL A 176 18.61 12.05 -12.11
C VAL A 176 18.22 11.31 -13.39
N PHE A 177 17.01 10.76 -13.45
CA PHE A 177 16.51 10.08 -14.64
C PHE A 177 16.56 10.96 -15.89
N GLU A 178 16.14 12.22 -15.77
CA GLU A 178 16.19 13.15 -16.89
C GLU A 178 17.62 13.41 -17.36
N ARG A 179 18.55 13.61 -16.41
CA ARG A 179 19.99 13.80 -16.68
C ARG A 179 20.67 12.61 -17.35
N MET A 180 20.15 11.38 -17.20
CA MET A 180 20.70 10.21 -17.89
C MET A 180 20.63 10.34 -19.42
N GLY A 181 19.68 11.14 -19.95
CA GLY A 181 19.53 11.36 -21.39
C GLY A 181 19.47 10.05 -22.20
N THR A 182 20.43 9.86 -23.10
CA THR A 182 20.53 8.66 -23.95
C THR A 182 21.00 7.39 -23.22
N GLN A 183 21.48 7.50 -21.98
CA GLN A 183 21.94 6.37 -21.15
C GLN A 183 20.79 5.67 -20.42
N ARG A 184 19.53 6.10 -20.63
CA ARG A 184 18.35 5.45 -20.03
C ARG A 184 18.20 4.02 -20.57
N ASN A 185 17.95 3.09 -19.66
CA ASN A 185 17.75 1.68 -19.99
C ASN A 185 16.51 1.15 -19.24
N ALA A 186 16.07 -0.06 -19.56
CA ALA A 186 14.86 -0.64 -18.95
C ALA A 186 14.90 -0.66 -17.41
N ALA A 187 16.09 -0.81 -16.83
CA ALA A 187 16.29 -0.82 -15.39
C ALA A 187 16.14 0.58 -14.76
N SER A 188 16.60 1.66 -15.41
CA SER A 188 16.39 3.04 -14.93
C SER A 188 14.92 3.46 -15.00
N TRP A 189 14.19 3.02 -16.05
CA TRP A 189 12.73 3.19 -16.15
C TRP A 189 12.01 2.47 -15.01
N SER A 190 12.38 1.20 -14.77
CA SER A 190 11.80 0.38 -13.71
C SER A 190 12.05 0.98 -12.32
N ALA A 191 13.25 1.51 -12.07
CA ALA A 191 13.60 2.15 -10.81
C ALA A 191 12.74 3.40 -10.54
N LEU A 192 12.53 4.26 -11.53
CA LEU A 192 11.70 5.46 -11.38
C LEU A 192 10.21 5.10 -11.25
N MET A 193 9.70 4.09 -11.98
CA MET A 193 8.33 3.59 -11.79
C MET A 193 8.10 3.05 -10.39
N ALA A 194 9.06 2.28 -9.86
CA ALA A 194 8.99 1.77 -8.50
C ALA A 194 9.03 2.92 -7.46
N ALA A 195 9.83 3.96 -7.69
CA ALA A 195 9.85 5.16 -6.85
C ALA A 195 8.50 5.89 -6.85
N LEU A 196 7.90 6.12 -8.03
CA LEU A 196 6.58 6.75 -8.17
C LEU A 196 5.48 5.94 -7.48
N THR A 197 5.53 4.61 -7.62
CA THR A 197 4.64 3.64 -6.99
C THR A 197 4.73 3.76 -5.47
N ARG A 198 5.93 3.71 -4.86
CA ARG A 198 6.09 3.84 -3.40
C ARG A 198 5.60 5.19 -2.85
N ALA A 199 5.77 6.26 -3.63
CA ALA A 199 5.30 7.59 -3.24
C ALA A 199 3.79 7.82 -3.47
N GLY A 200 3.04 6.82 -3.92
CA GLY A 200 1.60 6.96 -4.19
C GLY A 200 1.26 7.78 -5.45
N ARG A 201 2.26 8.08 -6.30
CA ARG A 201 2.11 8.87 -7.53
C ARG A 201 1.74 7.97 -8.72
N TRP A 202 0.62 7.25 -8.58
CA TRP A 202 0.19 6.20 -9.51
C TRP A 202 -0.03 6.71 -10.94
N ALA A 203 -0.63 7.89 -11.10
CA ALA A 203 -0.93 8.46 -12.42
C ALA A 203 0.34 8.77 -13.21
N GLU A 204 1.35 9.29 -12.52
CA GLU A 204 2.66 9.57 -13.11
C GLU A 204 3.43 8.29 -13.44
N CYS A 205 3.29 7.23 -12.63
CA CYS A 205 3.84 5.92 -12.97
C CYS A 205 3.27 5.40 -14.29
N LEU A 206 1.94 5.51 -14.51
CA LEU A 206 1.32 5.08 -15.77
C LEU A 206 1.70 5.98 -16.95
N ALA A 207 1.83 7.29 -16.73
CA ALA A 207 2.33 8.22 -17.74
C ALA A 207 3.78 7.89 -18.15
N LEU A 208 4.64 7.58 -17.18
CA LEU A 208 6.02 7.17 -17.40
C LEU A 208 6.10 5.85 -18.19
N TYR A 209 5.20 4.89 -17.92
CA TYR A 209 5.09 3.67 -18.71
C TYR A 209 4.66 3.93 -20.16
N GLY A 210 3.73 4.87 -20.37
CA GLY A 210 3.36 5.37 -21.70
C GLY A 210 4.57 5.94 -22.44
N ARG A 211 5.36 6.78 -21.76
CA ARG A 211 6.60 7.37 -22.31
C ARG A 211 7.65 6.32 -22.66
N MET A 212 7.88 5.36 -21.77
CA MET A 212 8.79 4.23 -22.02
C MET A 212 8.44 3.49 -23.31
N LYS A 213 7.15 3.26 -23.56
CA LYS A 213 6.69 2.59 -24.79
C LYS A 213 6.84 3.45 -26.04
N SER A 214 6.53 4.75 -25.97
CA SER A 214 6.71 5.65 -27.12
C SER A 214 8.18 5.80 -27.52
N GLU A 215 9.10 5.66 -26.57
CA GLU A 215 10.55 5.65 -26.80
C GLU A 215 11.09 4.26 -27.21
N GLY A 216 10.21 3.29 -27.48
CA GLY A 216 10.60 1.96 -27.97
C GLY A 216 11.26 1.05 -26.94
N CYS A 217 11.30 1.44 -25.67
CA CYS A 217 11.89 0.63 -24.59
C CYS A 217 10.93 -0.48 -24.15
N ARG A 218 11.40 -1.74 -24.18
CA ARG A 218 10.62 -2.88 -23.70
C ARG A 218 10.60 -2.90 -22.17
N ALA A 219 9.40 -2.96 -21.59
CA ALA A 219 9.24 -3.08 -20.15
C ALA A 219 9.65 -4.46 -19.64
N GLU A 220 10.46 -4.46 -18.58
CA GLU A 220 10.82 -5.65 -17.80
C GLU A 220 9.74 -6.01 -16.78
N GLU A 221 9.88 -7.17 -16.14
CA GLU A 221 8.96 -7.68 -15.11
C GLU A 221 8.74 -6.67 -13.97
N SER A 222 9.82 -6.03 -13.49
CA SER A 222 9.79 -5.07 -12.39
C SER A 222 8.99 -3.80 -12.73
N ALA A 223 9.19 -3.25 -13.93
CA ALA A 223 8.37 -2.15 -14.46
C ALA A 223 6.91 -2.57 -14.58
N LEU A 224 6.63 -3.76 -15.14
CA LEU A 224 5.26 -4.26 -15.29
C LEU A 224 4.58 -4.49 -13.94
N GLY A 225 5.30 -4.98 -12.93
CA GLY A 225 4.81 -5.07 -11.55
C GLY A 225 4.39 -3.70 -10.99
N SER A 226 5.23 -2.67 -11.19
CA SER A 226 4.90 -1.29 -10.78
C SER A 226 3.66 -0.75 -11.52
N VAL A 227 3.54 -1.05 -12.81
CA VAL A 227 2.36 -0.69 -13.63
C VAL A 227 1.10 -1.39 -13.15
N LEU A 228 1.19 -2.68 -12.77
CA LEU A 228 0.04 -3.42 -12.23
C LEU A 228 -0.45 -2.80 -10.92
N VAL A 229 0.46 -2.44 -10.01
CA VAL A 229 0.12 -1.76 -8.75
C VAL A 229 -0.54 -0.41 -9.04
N ALA A 230 0.06 0.42 -9.90
CA ALA A 230 -0.52 1.72 -10.25
C ALA A 230 -1.89 1.60 -10.92
N ALA A 231 -2.06 0.63 -11.82
CA ALA A 231 -3.33 0.31 -12.45
C ALA A 231 -4.37 -0.14 -11.42
N ALA A 232 -3.99 -1.00 -10.46
CA ALA A 232 -4.84 -1.45 -9.38
C ALA A 232 -5.33 -0.27 -8.52
N HIS A 233 -4.47 0.71 -8.21
CA HIS A 233 -4.86 1.88 -7.41
C HIS A 233 -5.78 2.84 -8.16
N LEU A 234 -5.56 3.03 -9.46
CA LEU A 234 -6.37 3.92 -10.30
C LEU A 234 -7.62 3.28 -10.91
N GLY A 235 -7.74 1.95 -10.82
CA GLY A 235 -8.77 1.16 -11.52
C GLY A 235 -8.63 1.18 -13.04
N ALA A 236 -7.39 1.31 -13.55
CA ALA A 236 -7.09 1.34 -14.99
C ALA A 236 -6.98 -0.09 -15.56
N LEU A 237 -8.13 -0.73 -15.77
CA LEU A 237 -8.24 -2.11 -16.22
C LEU A 237 -7.59 -2.34 -17.60
N GLU A 238 -7.79 -1.45 -18.58
CA GLU A 238 -7.27 -1.64 -19.93
C GLU A 238 -5.74 -1.52 -19.95
N ILE A 239 -5.18 -0.57 -19.20
CA ILE A 239 -3.73 -0.49 -18.99
C ILE A 239 -3.20 -1.77 -18.32
N GLY A 240 -3.87 -2.25 -17.26
CA GLY A 240 -3.52 -3.50 -16.58
C GLY A 240 -3.60 -4.73 -17.49
N ARG A 241 -4.61 -4.83 -18.36
CA ARG A 241 -4.73 -5.90 -19.36
C ARG A 241 -3.60 -5.87 -20.39
N ARG A 242 -3.20 -4.69 -20.84
CA ARG A 242 -2.05 -4.53 -21.76
C ARG A 242 -0.76 -4.98 -21.08
N ALA A 243 -0.56 -4.62 -19.81
CA ALA A 243 0.58 -5.08 -19.02
C ALA A 243 0.57 -6.61 -18.83
N HIS A 244 -0.59 -7.20 -18.51
CA HIS A 244 -0.77 -8.65 -18.44
C HIS A 244 -0.41 -9.34 -19.76
N GLY A 245 -0.89 -8.81 -20.90
CA GLY A 245 -0.52 -9.35 -22.21
C GLY A 245 0.98 -9.24 -22.53
N CYS A 246 1.66 -8.19 -22.04
CA CYS A 246 3.12 -8.08 -22.15
C CYS A 246 3.84 -9.14 -21.31
N LEU A 247 3.36 -9.43 -20.10
CA LEU A 247 3.90 -10.48 -19.23
C LEU A 247 3.76 -11.86 -19.88
N LEU A 248 2.59 -12.19 -20.44
CA LEU A 248 2.36 -13.48 -21.11
C LEU A 248 3.25 -13.71 -22.34
N ARG A 249 3.67 -12.64 -23.03
CA ARG A 249 4.60 -12.71 -24.16
C ARG A 249 6.08 -12.68 -23.76
N SER A 250 6.37 -12.54 -22.47
CA SER A 250 7.75 -12.60 -21.97
C SER A 250 8.13 -14.05 -21.69
N ALA A 251 9.31 -14.48 -22.16
CA ALA A 251 9.78 -15.85 -22.00
C ALA A 251 10.06 -16.26 -20.54
N ALA A 252 10.04 -15.31 -19.60
CA ALA A 252 10.37 -15.52 -18.18
C ALA A 252 9.33 -14.98 -17.17
N GLY A 253 8.36 -14.15 -17.59
CA GLY A 253 7.63 -13.27 -16.66
C GLY A 253 6.27 -13.76 -16.16
N TRP A 254 5.84 -15.00 -16.46
CA TRP A 254 4.60 -15.56 -15.93
C TRP A 254 4.80 -16.43 -14.68
N SER A 255 5.98 -17.02 -14.48
CA SER A 255 6.23 -18.00 -13.42
C SER A 255 6.41 -17.40 -12.03
N SER A 256 6.56 -16.08 -11.92
CA SER A 256 6.75 -15.38 -10.66
C SER A 256 5.43 -15.27 -9.89
N VAL A 257 5.34 -15.94 -8.73
CA VAL A 257 4.19 -15.85 -7.81
C VAL A 257 3.88 -14.41 -7.40
N ILE A 258 4.91 -13.55 -7.32
CA ILE A 258 4.78 -12.12 -7.00
C ILE A 258 4.01 -11.40 -8.11
N VAL A 259 4.33 -11.67 -9.38
CA VAL A 259 3.65 -11.07 -10.53
C VAL A 259 2.23 -11.59 -10.65
N GLN A 260 2.03 -12.89 -10.47
CA GLN A 260 0.69 -13.50 -10.50
C GLN A 260 -0.20 -12.94 -9.39
N THR A 261 0.33 -12.77 -8.17
CA THR A 261 -0.37 -12.12 -7.05
C THR A 261 -0.68 -10.65 -7.35
N SER A 262 0.25 -9.92 -7.98
CA SER A 262 0.04 -8.52 -8.40
C SER A 262 -1.03 -8.41 -9.50
N LEU A 263 -1.12 -9.39 -10.40
CA LEU A 263 -2.17 -9.48 -11.42
C LEU A 263 -3.53 -9.71 -10.80
N ILE A 264 -3.62 -10.61 -9.80
CA ILE A 264 -4.84 -10.84 -9.04
C ILE A 264 -5.28 -9.52 -8.38
N ASP A 265 -4.41 -8.87 -7.61
CA ASP A 265 -4.74 -7.60 -6.93
C ASP A 265 -5.22 -6.53 -7.93
N MET A 266 -4.56 -6.41 -9.08
CA MET A 266 -4.96 -5.52 -10.16
C MET A 266 -6.37 -5.85 -10.69
N TYR A 267 -6.65 -7.10 -11.06
CA TYR A 267 -7.98 -7.47 -11.57
C TYR A 267 -9.08 -7.28 -10.52
N MET A 268 -8.82 -7.65 -9.26
CA MET A 268 -9.76 -7.47 -8.16
C MET A 268 -10.07 -5.99 -7.94
N LYS A 269 -9.05 -5.12 -7.85
CA LYS A 269 -9.20 -3.67 -7.62
C LYS A 269 -9.63 -2.87 -8.85
N CYS A 270 -9.58 -3.45 -10.04
CA CYS A 270 -10.13 -2.88 -11.27
C CYS A 270 -11.57 -3.35 -11.59
N GLY A 271 -12.23 -4.03 -10.65
CA GLY A 271 -13.64 -4.41 -10.82
C GLY A 271 -13.87 -5.62 -11.71
N ASN A 272 -12.86 -6.48 -11.91
CA ASN A 272 -12.96 -7.72 -12.71
C ASN A 272 -12.53 -8.93 -11.88
N SER A 273 -13.33 -9.26 -10.86
CA SER A 273 -13.06 -10.37 -9.95
C SER A 273 -12.97 -11.72 -10.65
N GLU A 274 -13.77 -11.93 -11.70
CA GLU A 274 -13.77 -13.17 -12.48
C GLU A 274 -12.38 -13.47 -13.08
N ARG A 275 -11.73 -12.47 -13.70
CA ARG A 275 -10.37 -12.66 -14.21
C ARG A 275 -9.33 -12.82 -13.11
N GLY A 276 -9.48 -12.12 -11.99
CA GLY A 276 -8.65 -12.32 -10.81
C GLY A 276 -8.71 -13.78 -10.34
N MET A 277 -9.91 -14.35 -10.24
CA MET A 277 -10.12 -15.76 -9.86
C MET A 277 -9.59 -16.74 -10.90
N ARG A 278 -9.65 -16.42 -12.20
CA ARG A 278 -9.04 -17.26 -13.25
C ARG A 278 -7.52 -17.30 -13.12
N VAL A 279 -6.87 -16.16 -12.84
CA VAL A 279 -5.42 -16.12 -12.58
C VAL A 279 -5.10 -16.96 -11.35
N PHE A 280 -5.83 -16.76 -10.25
CA PHE A 280 -5.66 -17.54 -9.02
C PHE A 280 -5.81 -19.06 -9.24
N GLY A 281 -6.82 -19.49 -9.98
CA GLY A 281 -7.03 -20.90 -10.30
C GLY A 281 -5.93 -21.50 -11.19
N ALA A 282 -5.27 -20.68 -12.01
CA ALA A 282 -4.18 -21.11 -12.89
C ALA A 282 -2.80 -21.12 -12.21
N MET A 283 -2.67 -20.63 -10.96
CA MET A 283 -1.39 -20.65 -10.24
C MET A 283 -1.05 -22.05 -9.76
N GLU A 284 0.14 -22.53 -10.09
CA GLU A 284 0.69 -23.81 -9.60
C GLU A 284 1.07 -23.70 -8.12
N GLU A 285 1.80 -22.64 -7.76
CA GLU A 285 2.18 -22.35 -6.38
C GLU A 285 1.40 -21.15 -5.84
N LYS A 286 0.88 -21.28 -4.62
CA LYS A 286 0.16 -20.23 -3.90
C LYS A 286 0.79 -20.06 -2.54
N ASN A 287 1.01 -18.81 -2.13
CA ASN A 287 1.50 -18.50 -0.80
C ASN A 287 0.48 -17.68 -0.02
N LEU A 288 0.80 -17.38 1.24
CA LEU A 288 -0.04 -16.58 2.13
C LEU A 288 -0.46 -15.24 1.52
N TRP A 289 0.43 -14.58 0.78
CA TRP A 289 0.17 -13.30 0.13
C TRP A 289 -0.86 -13.43 -0.99
N THR A 290 -0.78 -14.51 -1.78
CA THR A 290 -1.76 -14.82 -2.84
C THR A 290 -3.16 -14.98 -2.24
N TYR A 291 -3.30 -15.76 -1.17
CA TYR A 291 -4.58 -15.97 -0.48
C TYR A 291 -5.12 -14.68 0.12
N SER A 292 -4.28 -13.90 0.81
CA SER A 292 -4.65 -12.61 1.38
C SER A 292 -5.16 -11.63 0.33
N ALA A 293 -4.50 -11.56 -0.83
CA ALA A 293 -4.91 -10.71 -1.95
C ALA A 293 -6.28 -11.11 -2.52
N VAL A 294 -6.53 -12.41 -2.71
CA VAL A 294 -7.83 -12.92 -3.19
C VAL A 294 -8.93 -12.65 -2.19
N ILE A 295 -8.73 -13.00 -0.91
CA ILE A 295 -9.74 -12.82 0.15
C ILE A 295 -10.09 -11.33 0.29
N SER A 296 -9.09 -10.46 0.35
CA SER A 296 -9.29 -9.01 0.42
C SER A 296 -9.99 -8.46 -0.83
N GLY A 297 -9.65 -8.99 -2.00
CA GLY A 297 -10.34 -8.71 -3.26
C GLY A 297 -11.81 -9.10 -3.21
N LEU A 298 -12.13 -10.34 -2.80
CA LEU A 298 -13.51 -10.83 -2.72
C LEU A 298 -14.32 -10.03 -1.70
N ALA A 299 -13.70 -9.67 -0.57
CA ALA A 299 -14.27 -8.73 0.37
C ALA A 299 -14.61 -7.40 -0.31
N LEU A 300 -13.73 -6.85 -1.17
CA LEU A 300 -13.97 -5.59 -1.89
C LEU A 300 -15.21 -5.67 -2.80
N HIS A 301 -15.46 -6.84 -3.36
CA HIS A 301 -16.64 -7.14 -4.17
C HIS A 301 -17.89 -7.51 -3.35
N GLY A 302 -17.78 -7.61 -2.03
CA GLY A 302 -18.87 -8.04 -1.15
C GLY A 302 -19.19 -9.54 -1.23
N ASP A 303 -18.33 -10.35 -1.85
CA ASP A 303 -18.47 -11.79 -1.95
C ASP A 303 -17.90 -12.50 -0.71
N GLY A 304 -18.68 -12.45 0.38
CA GLY A 304 -18.33 -13.09 1.65
C GLY A 304 -18.22 -14.61 1.56
N GLU A 305 -19.10 -15.25 0.78
CA GLU A 305 -19.10 -16.71 0.62
C GLU A 305 -17.89 -17.19 -0.16
N GLY A 306 -17.54 -16.49 -1.24
CA GLY A 306 -16.30 -16.72 -1.98
C GLY A 306 -15.07 -16.57 -1.09
N ALA A 307 -15.01 -15.51 -0.28
CA ALA A 307 -13.89 -15.26 0.62
C ALA A 307 -13.72 -16.39 1.65
N LEU A 308 -14.81 -16.87 2.26
CA LEU A 308 -14.78 -17.99 3.20
C LEU A 308 -14.39 -19.32 2.54
N ARG A 309 -14.82 -19.57 1.29
CA ARG A 309 -14.40 -20.76 0.53
C ARG A 309 -12.89 -20.74 0.23
N VAL A 310 -12.36 -19.61 -0.20
CA VAL A 310 -10.91 -19.45 -0.44
C VAL A 310 -10.12 -19.60 0.86
N PHE A 311 -10.62 -19.03 1.95
CA PHE A 311 -10.02 -19.17 3.27
C PHE A 311 -10.02 -20.63 3.76
N ALA A 312 -11.11 -21.37 3.58
CA ALA A 312 -11.17 -22.80 3.90
C ALA A 312 -10.17 -23.60 3.04
N GLY A 313 -10.04 -23.29 1.75
CA GLY A 313 -9.05 -23.90 0.85
C GLY A 313 -7.61 -23.69 1.35
N MET A 314 -7.28 -22.47 1.78
CA MET A 314 -5.99 -22.15 2.39
C MET A 314 -5.68 -23.02 3.61
N LEU A 315 -6.67 -23.21 4.50
CA LEU A 315 -6.52 -24.06 5.67
C LEU A 315 -6.30 -25.54 5.29
N THR A 316 -7.00 -26.04 4.27
CA THR A 316 -6.83 -27.42 3.80
C THR A 316 -5.47 -27.67 3.16
N GLU A 317 -4.83 -26.64 2.61
CA GLU A 317 -3.45 -26.69 2.11
C GLU A 317 -2.40 -26.60 3.24
N GLY A 318 -2.83 -26.53 4.50
CA GLY A 318 -1.95 -26.47 5.67
C GLY A 318 -1.29 -25.11 5.90
N LEU A 319 -1.72 -24.06 5.19
CA LEU A 319 -1.19 -22.72 5.36
C LEU A 319 -1.79 -22.06 6.61
N ARG A 320 -0.93 -21.59 7.51
CA ARG A 320 -1.36 -20.90 8.73
C ARG A 320 -1.76 -19.45 8.42
N PRO A 321 -3.00 -19.01 8.72
CA PRO A 321 -3.42 -17.63 8.53
C PRO A 321 -2.69 -16.66 9.45
N ASP A 322 -2.43 -15.47 8.94
CA ASP A 322 -1.93 -14.32 9.69
C ASP A 322 -3.06 -13.30 9.94
N GLY A 323 -2.71 -12.19 10.60
CA GLY A 323 -3.66 -11.11 10.86
C GLY A 323 -4.21 -10.47 9.57
N ALA A 324 -3.42 -10.38 8.50
CA ALA A 324 -3.88 -9.76 7.25
C ALA A 324 -4.99 -10.58 6.59
N VAL A 325 -4.84 -11.92 6.57
CA VAL A 325 -5.89 -12.83 6.08
C VAL A 325 -7.16 -12.68 6.91
N TYR A 326 -7.05 -12.63 8.24
CA TYR A 326 -8.21 -12.48 9.11
C TYR A 326 -8.92 -11.14 8.95
N VAL A 327 -8.20 -10.03 8.79
CA VAL A 327 -8.79 -8.74 8.42
C VAL A 327 -9.60 -8.88 7.12
N GLY A 328 -9.05 -9.55 6.11
CA GLY A 328 -9.75 -9.81 4.84
C GLY A 328 -11.05 -10.60 5.03
N VAL A 329 -11.00 -11.72 5.76
CA VAL A 329 -12.17 -12.58 6.03
C VAL A 329 -13.24 -11.83 6.82
N LEU A 330 -12.87 -11.16 7.92
CA LEU A 330 -13.81 -10.42 8.77
C LEU A 330 -14.44 -9.26 8.00
N THR A 331 -13.66 -8.57 7.16
CA THR A 331 -14.18 -7.53 6.25
C THR A 331 -15.20 -8.10 5.27
N ALA A 332 -14.94 -9.29 4.71
CA ALA A 332 -15.88 -9.95 3.80
C ALA A 332 -17.20 -10.29 4.52
N CYS A 333 -17.10 -10.85 5.73
CA CYS A 333 -18.26 -11.13 6.58
C CYS A 333 -19.03 -9.86 6.90
N ALA A 334 -18.36 -8.78 7.31
CA ALA A 334 -18.98 -7.49 7.60
C ALA A 334 -19.78 -6.96 6.41
N ARG A 335 -19.18 -6.98 5.21
CA ARG A 335 -19.81 -6.44 4.00
C ARG A 335 -21.01 -7.24 3.53
N ARG A 336 -21.03 -8.55 3.80
CA ARG A 336 -22.13 -9.46 3.44
C ARG A 336 -23.16 -9.64 4.57
N GLY A 337 -22.88 -9.13 5.77
CA GLY A 337 -23.77 -9.29 6.95
C GLY A 337 -23.70 -10.67 7.60
N MET A 338 -22.61 -11.40 7.42
CA MET A 338 -22.40 -12.77 7.93
C MET A 338 -21.93 -12.76 9.38
N LEU A 339 -22.86 -12.46 10.30
CA LEU A 339 -22.51 -12.27 11.71
C LEU A 339 -21.98 -13.55 12.37
N ALA A 340 -22.61 -14.69 12.12
CA ALA A 340 -22.24 -15.96 12.75
C ALA A 340 -20.85 -16.41 12.31
N GLU A 341 -20.57 -16.34 11.01
CA GLU A 341 -19.31 -16.70 10.40
C GLU A 341 -18.20 -15.74 10.84
N GLY A 342 -18.47 -14.44 10.87
CA GLY A 342 -17.50 -13.44 11.36
C GLY A 342 -17.10 -13.68 12.82
N ARG A 343 -18.06 -13.97 13.70
CA ARG A 343 -17.78 -14.34 15.11
C ARG A 343 -16.94 -15.61 15.21
N ARG A 344 -17.31 -16.64 14.46
CA ARG A 344 -16.56 -17.90 14.41
C ARG A 344 -15.12 -17.68 13.96
N CYS A 345 -14.91 -16.91 12.89
CA CYS A 345 -13.58 -16.60 12.39
C CYS A 345 -12.74 -15.80 13.40
N PHE A 346 -13.35 -14.82 14.08
CA PHE A 346 -12.67 -14.02 15.11
C PHE A 346 -12.28 -14.86 16.33
N GLU A 347 -13.10 -15.81 16.75
CA GLU A 347 -12.76 -16.73 17.84
C GLU A 347 -11.67 -17.73 17.43
N MET A 348 -11.77 -18.32 16.24
CA MET A 348 -10.77 -19.23 15.68
C MET A 348 -9.39 -18.54 15.55
N MET A 349 -9.37 -17.26 15.14
CA MET A 349 -8.14 -16.45 15.10
C MET A 349 -7.44 -16.44 16.46
N ARG A 350 -8.18 -16.17 17.53
CA ARG A 350 -7.65 -16.00 18.89
C ARG A 350 -7.31 -17.34 19.55
N ARG A 351 -8.18 -18.34 19.41
CA ARG A 351 -8.11 -19.61 20.15
C ARG A 351 -7.33 -20.69 19.42
N GLU A 352 -7.55 -20.85 18.11
CA GLU A 352 -6.99 -21.97 17.35
C GLU A 352 -5.67 -21.58 16.69
N HIS A 353 -5.60 -20.42 16.05
CA HIS A 353 -4.38 -19.97 15.36
C HIS A 353 -3.48 -19.07 16.20
N GLY A 354 -3.91 -18.65 17.39
CA GLY A 354 -3.10 -17.85 18.33
C GLY A 354 -2.68 -16.48 17.76
N VAL A 355 -3.48 -15.91 16.85
CA VAL A 355 -3.23 -14.59 16.25
C VAL A 355 -3.86 -13.53 17.16
N ALA A 356 -3.03 -12.60 17.64
CA ALA A 356 -3.49 -11.51 18.50
C ALA A 356 -4.38 -10.54 17.72
N ALA A 357 -5.53 -10.20 18.31
CA ALA A 357 -6.48 -9.26 17.71
C ALA A 357 -5.89 -7.84 17.71
N THR A 358 -5.57 -7.34 16.53
CA THR A 358 -5.14 -5.94 16.32
C THR A 358 -6.35 -5.01 16.18
N LYS A 359 -6.10 -3.69 16.22
CA LYS A 359 -7.11 -2.63 16.01
C LYS A 359 -7.94 -2.83 14.74
N GLN A 360 -7.34 -3.34 13.67
CA GLN A 360 -8.03 -3.61 12.40
C GLN A 360 -9.06 -4.74 12.53
N HIS A 361 -8.76 -5.79 13.29
CA HIS A 361 -9.70 -6.90 13.51
C HIS A 361 -10.92 -6.42 14.30
N TYR A 362 -10.71 -5.63 15.35
CA TYR A 362 -11.80 -5.01 16.12
C TYR A 362 -12.62 -4.06 15.26
N ALA A 363 -11.99 -3.24 14.41
CA ALA A 363 -12.72 -2.38 13.46
C ALA A 363 -13.64 -3.19 12.53
N CYS A 364 -13.18 -4.33 12.01
CA CYS A 364 -14.01 -5.22 11.18
C CYS A 364 -15.19 -5.81 11.97
N MET A 365 -14.96 -6.21 13.23
CA MET A 365 -16.02 -6.76 14.08
C MET A 365 -17.04 -5.71 14.50
N VAL A 366 -16.60 -4.49 14.81
CA VAL A 366 -17.47 -3.35 15.10
C VAL A 366 -18.30 -2.99 13.87
N ASP A 367 -17.70 -2.95 12.66
CA ASP A 367 -18.46 -2.79 11.41
C ASP A 367 -19.47 -3.93 11.28
N LEU A 368 -19.08 -5.20 11.39
CA LEU A 368 -20.01 -6.33 11.29
C LEU A 368 -21.20 -6.23 12.27
N LEU A 369 -20.96 -5.89 13.54
CA LEU A 369 -22.01 -5.74 14.56
C LEU A 369 -22.92 -4.53 14.28
N ALA A 370 -22.30 -3.40 13.92
CA ALA A 370 -23.00 -2.21 13.46
C ALA A 370 -23.93 -2.52 12.28
N ARG A 371 -23.46 -3.31 11.31
CA ARG A 371 -24.25 -3.70 10.14
C ARG A 371 -25.39 -4.67 10.48
N ALA A 372 -25.19 -5.51 11.50
CA ALA A 372 -26.23 -6.38 12.04
C ALA A 372 -27.24 -5.67 12.98
N GLY A 373 -27.10 -4.36 13.20
CA GLY A 373 -27.96 -3.58 14.11
C GLY A 373 -27.66 -3.77 15.60
N LYS A 374 -26.58 -4.47 15.95
CA LYS A 374 -26.15 -4.75 17.32
C LYS A 374 -25.19 -3.65 17.81
N VAL A 375 -25.68 -2.40 17.81
CA VAL A 375 -24.84 -1.21 18.09
C VAL A 375 -24.32 -1.20 19.53
N GLU A 376 -25.12 -1.69 20.48
CA GLU A 376 -24.74 -1.81 21.88
C GLU A 376 -23.61 -2.83 22.07
N GLU A 377 -23.74 -4.04 21.50
CA GLU A 377 -22.66 -5.05 21.49
C GLU A 377 -21.40 -4.51 20.79
N ALA A 378 -21.56 -3.71 19.73
CA ALA A 378 -20.45 -3.09 19.04
C ALA A 378 -19.71 -2.11 19.97
N HIS A 379 -20.43 -1.33 20.77
CA HIS A 379 -19.83 -0.42 21.76
C HIS A 379 -19.13 -1.16 22.90
N GLU A 380 -19.74 -2.24 23.42
CA GLU A 380 -19.09 -3.11 24.41
C GLU A 380 -17.76 -3.66 23.91
N LEU A 381 -17.72 -4.13 22.65
CA LEU A 381 -16.50 -4.62 22.02
C LEU A 381 -15.40 -3.55 21.91
N VAL A 382 -15.78 -2.28 21.72
CA VAL A 382 -14.82 -1.15 21.73
C VAL A 382 -14.20 -0.96 23.12
N LEU A 383 -14.99 -1.14 24.17
CA LEU A 383 -14.51 -1.02 25.57
C LEU A 383 -13.61 -2.19 25.99
N GLU A 384 -13.80 -3.36 25.39
CA GLU A 384 -12.96 -4.55 25.63
C GLU A 384 -11.59 -4.50 24.92
N MET A 385 -11.35 -3.51 24.06
CA MET A 385 -10.10 -3.43 23.31
C MET A 385 -8.89 -3.28 24.24
N PRO A 386 -7.83 -4.09 24.06
CA PRO A 386 -6.63 -4.03 24.91
C PRO A 386 -5.79 -2.77 24.69
N GLU A 387 -5.95 -2.12 23.55
CA GLU A 387 -5.31 -0.86 23.19
C GLU A 387 -6.36 0.21 22.93
N GLU A 388 -5.98 1.49 23.09
CA GLU A 388 -6.89 2.59 22.80
C GLU A 388 -7.49 2.50 21.38
N PRO A 389 -8.82 2.57 21.23
CA PRO A 389 -9.47 2.47 19.94
C PRO A 389 -9.03 3.60 19.00
N HIS A 390 -8.64 3.24 17.79
CA HIS A 390 -8.26 4.21 16.76
C HIS A 390 -9.49 4.90 16.16
N ASP A 391 -9.28 6.02 15.48
CA ASP A 391 -10.30 6.81 14.80
C ASP A 391 -11.25 5.98 13.91
N VAL A 392 -10.73 4.98 13.19
CA VAL A 392 -11.55 4.11 12.32
C VAL A 392 -12.65 3.39 13.09
N VAL A 393 -12.38 2.92 14.31
CA VAL A 393 -13.34 2.17 15.13
C VAL A 393 -14.49 3.07 15.56
N TRP A 394 -14.18 4.26 16.08
CA TRP A 394 -15.17 5.27 16.45
C TRP A 394 -15.97 5.76 15.25
N ARG A 395 -15.34 5.89 14.07
CA ARG A 395 -16.02 6.29 12.83
C ARG A 395 -17.01 5.21 12.35
N CYS A 396 -16.65 3.94 12.46
CA CYS A 396 -17.58 2.82 12.21
C CYS A 396 -18.79 2.88 13.16
N LEU A 397 -18.56 3.10 14.46
CA LEU A 397 -19.63 3.21 15.45
C LEU A 397 -20.53 4.44 15.21
N LEU A 398 -19.95 5.62 14.91
CA LEU A 398 -20.70 6.82 14.55
C LEU A 398 -21.58 6.59 13.30
N SER A 399 -21.04 5.93 12.28
CA SER A 399 -21.81 5.57 11.09
C SER A 399 -22.98 4.64 11.41
N ALA A 400 -22.77 3.67 12.30
CA ALA A 400 -23.79 2.76 12.79
C ALA A 400 -24.92 3.48 13.54
N CYS A 401 -24.55 4.35 14.49
CA CYS A 401 -25.49 5.14 15.28
C CYS A 401 -26.38 6.02 14.40
N ARG A 402 -25.81 6.60 13.33
CA ARG A 402 -26.57 7.36 12.33
C ARG A 402 -27.61 6.50 11.59
N VAL A 403 -27.25 5.28 11.21
CA VAL A 403 -28.16 4.35 10.48
C VAL A 403 -29.28 3.87 11.38
N HIS A 404 -28.96 3.48 12.62
CA HIS A 404 -29.89 2.87 13.58
C HIS A 404 -30.55 3.85 14.55
N GLY A 405 -30.32 5.15 14.39
CA GLY A 405 -30.96 6.20 15.19
C GLY A 405 -30.51 6.28 16.66
N LYS A 406 -29.31 5.80 16.98
CA LYS A 406 -28.76 5.78 18.35
C LYS A 406 -27.99 7.07 18.65
N ALA A 407 -28.70 8.19 18.73
CA ALA A 407 -28.11 9.53 18.84
C ALA A 407 -27.10 9.67 20.00
N GLY A 408 -27.42 9.19 21.20
CA GLY A 408 -26.55 9.32 22.37
C GLY A 408 -25.19 8.61 22.22
N LEU A 409 -25.16 7.39 21.69
CA LEU A 409 -23.92 6.69 21.38
C LEU A 409 -23.17 7.35 20.21
N GLY A 410 -23.89 7.91 19.24
CA GLY A 410 -23.30 8.67 18.15
C GLY A 410 -22.57 9.92 18.64
N GLU A 411 -23.16 10.67 19.58
CA GLU A 411 -22.52 11.83 20.20
C GLU A 411 -21.25 11.46 20.97
N LEU A 412 -21.27 10.34 21.70
CA LEU A 412 -20.09 9.81 22.38
C LEU A 412 -18.97 9.48 21.38
N ALA A 413 -19.30 8.74 20.31
CA ALA A 413 -18.34 8.37 19.28
C ALA A 413 -17.75 9.60 18.58
N ALA A 414 -18.58 10.60 18.27
CA ALA A 414 -18.11 11.84 17.65
C ALA A 414 -17.22 12.66 18.59
N ARG A 415 -17.56 12.75 19.88
CA ARG A 415 -16.72 13.42 20.88
C ARG A 415 -15.34 12.77 20.97
N LYS A 416 -15.28 11.44 20.99
CA LYS A 416 -14.02 10.69 20.97
C LYS A 416 -13.19 10.99 19.71
N LEU A 417 -13.82 11.04 18.54
CA LEU A 417 -13.14 11.43 17.29
C LEU A 417 -12.57 12.85 17.31
N MET A 418 -13.30 13.79 17.93
CA MET A 418 -12.87 15.18 18.08
C MET A 418 -11.73 15.33 19.09
N GLU A 419 -11.78 14.61 20.22
CA GLU A 419 -10.69 14.54 21.22
C GLU A 419 -9.39 14.02 20.60
N MET A 420 -9.49 13.07 19.67
CA MET A 420 -8.34 12.51 18.95
C MET A 420 -7.72 13.45 17.91
N ALA A 421 -8.33 14.62 17.65
CA ALA A 421 -7.83 15.66 16.75
C ALA A 421 -7.41 15.15 15.35
N THR A 422 -8.19 14.22 14.79
CA THR A 422 -7.86 13.53 13.53
C THR A 422 -7.91 14.44 12.28
N GLY A 423 -8.47 15.65 12.40
CA GLY A 423 -8.57 16.61 11.31
C GLY A 423 -9.45 16.15 10.14
N ASN A 424 -10.36 15.19 10.37
CA ASN A 424 -11.17 14.63 9.30
C ASN A 424 -12.54 15.32 9.20
N ALA A 425 -12.73 16.12 8.14
CA ALA A 425 -14.01 16.76 7.82
C ALA A 425 -15.19 15.76 7.71
N GLY A 426 -14.92 14.51 7.35
CA GLY A 426 -15.93 13.45 7.27
C GLY A 426 -16.62 13.14 8.60
N ASP A 427 -15.93 13.31 9.73
CA ASP A 427 -16.48 13.01 11.05
C ASP A 427 -17.51 14.07 11.47
N TYR A 428 -17.22 15.34 11.17
CA TYR A 428 -18.16 16.46 11.34
C TYR A 428 -19.39 16.31 10.44
N LEU A 429 -19.19 15.91 9.19
CA LEU A 429 -20.30 15.67 8.25
C LEU A 429 -21.19 14.52 8.72
N LEU A 430 -20.61 13.42 9.24
CA LEU A 430 -21.39 12.31 9.80
C LEU A 430 -22.23 12.74 11.01
N LEU A 431 -21.65 13.52 11.93
CA LEU A 431 -22.35 14.04 13.11
C LEU A 431 -23.46 15.03 12.71
N SER A 432 -23.16 15.99 11.84
CA SER A 432 -24.13 16.97 11.32
C SER A 432 -25.32 16.27 10.66
N ASN A 433 -25.06 15.26 9.82
CA ASN A 433 -26.12 14.49 9.18
C ASN A 433 -26.95 13.66 10.18
N MET A 434 -26.33 13.18 11.27
CA MET A 434 -27.05 12.49 12.35
C MET A 434 -28.03 13.44 13.06
N TYR A 435 -27.59 14.66 13.39
CA TYR A 435 -28.46 15.68 13.99
C TYR A 435 -29.59 16.10 13.06
N ALA A 436 -29.29 16.35 11.78
CA ALA A 436 -30.31 16.69 10.78
C ALA A 436 -31.40 15.62 10.67
N ARG A 437 -31.03 14.34 10.66
CA ARG A 437 -31.98 13.21 10.62
C ARG A 437 -32.81 13.07 11.89
N ALA A 438 -32.30 13.56 13.03
CA ALA A 438 -33.04 13.65 14.28
C ALA A 438 -33.90 14.93 14.39
N GLY A 439 -33.94 15.78 13.35
CA GLY A 439 -34.65 17.06 13.37
C GLY A 439 -33.95 18.17 14.16
N ARG A 440 -32.70 17.95 14.58
CA ARG A 440 -31.88 18.86 15.40
C ARG A 440 -31.04 19.78 14.51
N TRP A 441 -31.70 20.70 13.81
CA TRP A 441 -31.10 21.51 12.75
C TRP A 441 -30.07 22.52 13.25
N GLU A 442 -30.28 23.08 14.45
CA GLU A 442 -29.35 24.04 15.06
C GLU A 442 -28.00 23.39 15.37
N GLU A 443 -28.01 22.21 16.00
CA GLU A 443 -26.77 21.47 16.27
C GLU A 443 -26.11 20.98 14.99
N ALA A 444 -26.90 20.59 13.98
CA ALA A 444 -26.37 20.21 12.66
C ALA A 444 -25.63 21.37 11.99
N ALA A 445 -26.15 22.59 12.09
CA ALA A 445 -25.53 23.81 11.57
C ALA A 445 -24.28 24.17 12.39
N ALA A 446 -24.36 24.15 13.72
CA ALA A 446 -23.23 24.45 14.60
C ALA A 446 -22.01 23.55 14.33
N VAL A 447 -22.22 22.25 14.09
CA VAL A 447 -21.14 21.31 13.74
C VAL A 447 -20.48 21.66 12.41
N ARG A 448 -21.26 22.11 11.41
CA ARG A 448 -20.71 22.54 10.11
C ARG A 448 -19.91 23.82 10.24
N THR A 449 -20.40 24.79 11.02
CA THR A 449 -19.66 26.02 11.32
C THR A 449 -18.34 25.71 12.00
N ALA A 450 -18.34 24.84 13.02
CA ALA A 450 -17.11 24.41 13.71
C ALA A 450 -16.10 23.72 12.76
N MET A 451 -16.58 22.97 11.76
CA MET A 451 -15.71 22.36 10.74
C MET A 451 -15.03 23.41 9.86
N VAL A 452 -15.78 24.45 9.44
CA VAL A 452 -15.28 25.55 8.61
C VAL A 452 -14.31 26.44 9.41
N ASP A 453 -14.67 26.81 10.63
CA ASP A 453 -13.85 27.62 11.53
C ASP A 453 -12.55 26.91 11.90
N GLY A 454 -12.60 25.57 12.03
CA GLY A 454 -11.43 24.72 12.21
C GLY A 454 -10.52 24.59 10.98
N GLY A 455 -10.86 25.23 9.86
CA GLY A 455 -10.06 25.23 8.63
C GLY A 455 -9.95 23.86 7.97
N LEU A 456 -10.88 22.94 8.23
CA LEU A 456 -10.81 21.57 7.71
C LEU A 456 -11.25 21.54 6.24
N PRO A 457 -10.34 21.26 5.28
CA PRO A 457 -10.70 21.27 3.87
C PRO A 457 -11.60 20.08 3.55
N GLN A 458 -12.76 20.36 2.93
CA GLN A 458 -13.57 19.31 2.34
C GLN A 458 -12.86 18.78 1.09
N ALA A 459 -12.43 17.51 1.12
CA ALA A 459 -11.84 16.87 -0.06
C ALA A 459 -12.82 16.91 -1.23
N ALA A 460 -12.38 17.40 -2.39
CA ALA A 460 -13.20 17.41 -3.59
C ALA A 460 -13.48 15.97 -4.04
N GLY A 461 -14.76 15.63 -4.23
CA GLY A 461 -15.17 14.32 -4.70
C GLY A 461 -14.84 14.13 -6.18
N THR A 462 -13.85 13.30 -6.48
CA THR A 462 -13.46 12.94 -7.85
C THR A 462 -14.10 11.61 -8.25
N SER A 463 -14.48 11.52 -9.53
CA SER A 463 -14.91 10.27 -10.15
C SER A 463 -14.16 10.10 -11.47
N ALA A 464 -13.52 8.95 -11.65
CA ALA A 464 -12.69 8.67 -12.83
C ALA A 464 -13.23 7.49 -13.63
N VAL A 465 -13.16 7.57 -14.96
CA VAL A 465 -13.58 6.54 -15.91
C VAL A 465 -12.46 6.30 -16.92
N GLU A 466 -12.13 5.05 -17.16
CA GLU A 466 -11.20 4.68 -18.21
C GLU A 466 -11.95 4.49 -19.54
N ALA A 467 -11.56 5.25 -20.57
CA ALA A 467 -12.10 5.14 -21.93
C ALA A 467 -10.94 5.21 -22.95
N ALA A 468 -10.96 4.33 -23.95
CA ALA A 468 -9.91 4.22 -24.97
C ALA A 468 -8.47 4.07 -24.43
N GLY A 469 -8.30 3.58 -23.19
CA GLY A 469 -7.00 3.44 -22.53
C GLY A 469 -6.46 4.71 -21.87
N THR A 470 -7.30 5.74 -21.70
CA THR A 470 -7.01 6.97 -20.97
C THR A 470 -7.95 7.08 -19.78
N LEU A 471 -7.44 7.54 -18.64
CA LEU A 471 -8.23 7.80 -17.44
C LEU A 471 -8.76 9.25 -17.49
N HIS A 472 -10.08 9.41 -17.46
CA HIS A 472 -10.76 10.69 -17.45
C HIS A 472 -11.36 10.94 -16.07
N SER A 473 -10.88 11.98 -15.38
CA SER A 473 -11.33 12.34 -14.03
C SER A 473 -12.24 13.56 -14.08
N PHE A 474 -13.31 13.52 -13.28
CA PHE A 474 -14.29 14.58 -13.15
C PHE A 474 -14.39 15.04 -11.69
N VAL A 475 -14.52 16.34 -11.49
CA VAL A 475 -14.97 16.95 -10.23
C VAL A 475 -16.45 17.38 -10.34
N SER A 476 -17.07 17.77 -9.22
CA SER A 476 -18.42 18.30 -9.27
C SER A 476 -18.47 19.58 -10.12
N GLN A 477 -19.47 19.70 -10.99
CA GLN A 477 -19.66 20.81 -11.94
C GLN A 477 -18.51 21.01 -12.94
N ASP A 478 -17.73 19.96 -13.21
CA ASP A 478 -16.58 20.04 -14.09
C ASP A 478 -16.95 20.38 -15.54
N ARG A 479 -16.36 21.47 -16.06
CA ARG A 479 -16.48 21.90 -17.46
C ARG A 479 -15.16 21.89 -18.22
N SER A 480 -14.08 21.45 -17.59
CA SER A 480 -12.72 21.45 -18.15
C SER A 480 -12.53 20.41 -19.26
N HIS A 481 -13.35 19.36 -19.28
CA HIS A 481 -13.21 18.27 -20.24
C HIS A 481 -13.42 18.74 -21.70
N PRO A 482 -12.58 18.33 -22.68
CA PRO A 482 -12.71 18.73 -24.08
C PRO A 482 -14.09 18.41 -24.71
N GLN A 483 -14.75 17.36 -24.23
CA GLN A 483 -16.08 16.94 -24.67
C GLN A 483 -17.22 17.43 -23.75
N ASN A 484 -17.02 18.47 -22.94
CA ASN A 484 -18.02 18.91 -21.94
C ASN A 484 -19.42 19.08 -22.54
N ARG A 485 -19.54 19.65 -23.74
CA ARG A 485 -20.84 19.91 -24.37
C ARG A 485 -21.65 18.63 -24.54
N ARG A 486 -21.00 17.57 -25.07
CA ARG A 486 -21.62 16.26 -25.27
C ARG A 486 -21.94 15.57 -23.94
N ILE A 487 -21.05 15.69 -22.95
CA ILE A 487 -21.27 15.11 -21.61
C ILE A 487 -22.51 15.72 -20.97
N TYR A 488 -22.67 17.05 -20.99
CA TYR A 488 -23.83 17.73 -20.43
C TYR A 488 -25.11 17.50 -21.26
N GLU A 489 -25.00 17.33 -22.59
CA GLU A 489 -26.13 16.90 -23.43
C GLU A 489 -26.62 15.50 -23.02
N MET A 490 -25.71 14.53 -22.88
CA MET A 490 -26.04 13.17 -22.43
C MET A 490 -26.60 13.17 -21.00
N LEU A 491 -26.00 13.94 -20.08
CA LEU A 491 -26.50 14.07 -18.72
C LEU A 491 -27.97 14.52 -18.69
N ARG A 492 -28.32 15.54 -19.48
CA ARG A 492 -29.73 16.00 -19.60
C ARG A 492 -30.63 14.91 -20.18
N GLN A 493 -30.16 14.16 -21.17
CA GLN A 493 -30.92 13.06 -21.77
C GLN A 493 -31.19 11.95 -20.74
N VAL A 494 -30.17 11.54 -19.98
CA VAL A 494 -30.30 10.54 -18.92
C VAL A 494 -31.29 11.03 -17.87
N GLU A 495 -31.08 12.23 -17.31
CA GLU A 495 -31.98 12.79 -16.29
C GLU A 495 -33.42 12.90 -16.78
N TRP A 496 -33.64 13.29 -18.04
CA TRP A 496 -34.97 13.35 -18.61
C TRP A 496 -35.66 11.97 -18.64
N GLN A 497 -34.94 10.92 -19.06
CA GLN A 497 -35.50 9.56 -19.07
C GLN A 497 -35.74 9.03 -17.66
N LEU A 498 -34.82 9.27 -16.72
CA LEU A 498 -34.97 8.79 -15.35
C LEU A 498 -36.19 9.42 -14.64
N ARG A 499 -36.58 10.66 -14.99
CA ARG A 499 -37.78 11.30 -14.44
C ARG A 499 -39.06 10.53 -14.76
N PHE A 500 -39.16 9.88 -15.92
CA PHE A 500 -40.32 9.04 -16.26
C PHE A 500 -40.39 7.76 -15.41
N GLU A 501 -39.25 7.28 -14.93
CA GLU A 501 -39.15 6.15 -13.99
C GLU A 501 -39.29 6.59 -12.51
N GLY A 502 -39.64 7.85 -12.26
CA GLY A 502 -39.87 8.37 -10.90
C GLY A 502 -38.60 8.85 -10.18
N TYR A 503 -37.49 9.09 -10.89
CA TYR A 503 -36.29 9.66 -10.27
C TYR A 503 -36.54 11.11 -9.81
N SER A 504 -36.35 11.35 -8.52
CA SER A 504 -36.25 12.69 -7.92
C SER A 504 -34.93 12.83 -7.16
N PRO A 505 -34.14 13.89 -7.40
CA PRO A 505 -32.92 14.13 -6.62
C PRO A 505 -33.22 14.24 -5.13
N ASP A 506 -32.47 13.53 -4.29
CA ASP A 506 -32.60 13.60 -2.84
C ASP A 506 -31.95 14.88 -2.30
N THR A 507 -32.76 15.92 -2.05
CA THR A 507 -32.30 17.20 -1.51
C THR A 507 -32.18 17.21 0.02
N SER A 508 -32.61 16.14 0.71
CA SER A 508 -32.66 16.07 2.18
C SER A 508 -31.29 16.11 2.86
N GLN A 509 -30.23 15.79 2.12
CA GLN A 509 -28.84 15.76 2.60
C GLN A 509 -27.98 16.92 2.05
N SER A 510 -28.57 17.90 1.37
CA SER A 510 -27.83 19.05 0.85
C SER A 510 -27.27 19.93 1.98
N ALA A 511 -26.03 20.39 1.81
CA ALA A 511 -25.36 21.23 2.80
C ALA A 511 -25.92 22.66 2.88
N VAL A 512 -26.72 23.07 1.89
CA VAL A 512 -27.27 24.42 1.79
C VAL A 512 -28.53 24.50 2.65
N VAL A 513 -28.40 25.07 3.85
CA VAL A 513 -29.51 25.26 4.80
C VAL A 513 -30.52 26.27 4.24
N ASP A 514 -30.07 27.24 3.43
CA ASP A 514 -30.89 28.37 2.93
C ASP A 514 -31.04 28.43 1.38
N GLY A 515 -30.66 27.38 0.66
CA GLY A 515 -30.72 27.36 -0.81
C GLY A 515 -32.12 27.00 -1.32
N ASP A 516 -32.57 27.66 -2.38
CA ASP A 516 -33.78 27.24 -3.11
C ASP A 516 -33.67 25.76 -3.51
N GLU A 517 -34.79 25.03 -3.46
CA GLU A 517 -34.84 23.60 -3.84
C GLU A 517 -34.33 23.40 -5.27
N GLU A 518 -34.48 24.40 -6.14
CA GLU A 518 -33.93 24.38 -7.49
C GLU A 518 -32.40 24.51 -7.53
N GLU A 519 -31.80 25.27 -6.61
CA GLU A 519 -30.35 25.38 -6.47
C GLU A 519 -29.74 24.07 -5.95
N LYS A 520 -30.40 23.44 -4.95
CA LYS A 520 -30.01 22.11 -4.45
C LYS A 520 -30.05 21.05 -5.56
N ARG A 521 -31.09 21.06 -6.40
CA ARG A 521 -31.18 20.16 -7.57
C ARG A 521 -30.06 20.38 -8.58
N ARG A 522 -29.72 21.64 -8.88
CA ARG A 522 -28.62 21.98 -9.80
C ARG A 522 -27.26 21.49 -9.30
N LEU A 523 -27.01 21.59 -7.99
CA LEU A 523 -25.78 21.08 -7.38
C LEU A 523 -25.68 19.54 -7.50
N LEU A 524 -26.78 18.82 -7.25
CA LEU A 524 -26.85 17.36 -7.37
C LEU A 524 -26.75 16.87 -8.83
N ALA A 525 -27.26 17.65 -9.78
CA ALA A 525 -27.17 17.31 -11.22
C ALA A 525 -25.71 17.25 -11.70
N GLY A 526 -24.86 18.15 -11.20
CA GLY A 526 -23.44 18.23 -11.56
C GLY A 526 -22.50 17.33 -10.76
N HIS A 527 -22.99 16.30 -10.06
CA HIS A 527 -22.12 15.38 -9.33
C HIS A 527 -21.09 14.70 -10.25
N SER A 528 -19.85 14.59 -9.77
CA SER A 528 -18.75 13.98 -10.54
C SER A 528 -19.07 12.57 -11.05
N GLN A 529 -19.81 11.76 -10.28
CA GLN A 529 -20.24 10.44 -10.72
C GLN A 529 -21.24 10.49 -11.88
N LYS A 530 -22.17 11.45 -11.89
CA LYS A 530 -23.14 11.58 -12.99
C LYS A 530 -22.44 12.02 -14.28
N LEU A 531 -21.47 12.94 -14.18
CA LEU A 531 -20.61 13.32 -15.30
C LEU A 531 -19.80 12.12 -15.82
N ALA A 532 -19.23 11.33 -14.91
CA ALA A 532 -18.52 10.09 -15.24
C ALA A 532 -19.42 9.06 -15.94
N ILE A 533 -20.65 8.84 -15.46
CA ILE A 533 -21.63 7.96 -16.11
C ILE A 533 -21.97 8.47 -17.51
N ALA A 534 -22.31 9.76 -17.65
CA ALA A 534 -22.63 10.37 -18.94
C ALA A 534 -21.49 10.24 -19.94
N PHE A 535 -20.25 10.51 -19.51
CA PHE A 535 -19.06 10.29 -20.33
C PHE A 535 -18.86 8.82 -20.71
N GLY A 536 -19.06 7.90 -19.76
CA GLY A 536 -19.01 6.45 -19.98
C GLY A 536 -20.00 6.00 -21.05
N LEU A 537 -21.25 6.46 -20.98
CA LEU A 537 -22.30 6.16 -21.97
C LEU A 537 -21.95 6.66 -23.39
N ILE A 538 -21.24 7.79 -23.50
CA ILE A 538 -20.79 8.34 -24.79
C ILE A 538 -19.59 7.58 -25.36
N SER A 539 -18.67 7.17 -24.48
CA SER A 539 -17.30 6.82 -24.88
C SER A 539 -16.99 5.32 -24.83
N THR A 540 -17.89 4.51 -24.28
CA THR A 540 -17.72 3.06 -24.18
C THR A 540 -18.70 2.32 -25.11
N HIS A 541 -18.35 1.10 -25.50
CA HIS A 541 -19.20 0.30 -26.38
C HIS A 541 -20.41 -0.23 -25.62
N HIS A 542 -21.59 -0.22 -26.26
CA HIS A 542 -22.81 -0.79 -25.69
C HIS A 542 -22.56 -2.25 -25.25
N GLY A 543 -23.02 -2.60 -24.04
CA GLY A 543 -22.82 -3.92 -23.42
C GLY A 543 -21.48 -4.12 -22.71
N SER A 544 -20.53 -3.18 -22.78
CA SER A 544 -19.30 -3.23 -21.98
C SER A 544 -19.48 -2.52 -20.64
N PRO A 545 -19.16 -3.11 -19.47
CA PRO A 545 -19.44 -2.45 -18.18
C PRO A 545 -18.69 -1.11 -18.02
N ILE A 546 -19.40 -0.06 -17.60
CA ILE A 546 -18.79 1.24 -17.28
C ILE A 546 -18.18 1.14 -15.88
N ARG A 547 -16.87 1.35 -15.78
CA ARG A 547 -16.13 1.28 -14.51
C ARG A 547 -15.78 2.67 -14.03
N ILE A 548 -16.24 3.00 -12.82
CA ILE A 548 -16.01 4.31 -12.20
C ILE A 548 -15.21 4.10 -10.91
N VAL A 549 -14.14 4.86 -10.72
CA VAL A 549 -13.41 4.90 -9.45
C VAL A 549 -13.64 6.24 -8.76
N ARG A 550 -13.94 6.21 -7.47
CA ARG A 550 -14.18 7.39 -6.65
C ARG A 550 -13.24 7.44 -5.45
N ASN A 551 -12.85 8.65 -5.05
CA ASN A 551 -12.07 8.88 -3.84
C ASN A 551 -12.93 9.03 -2.57
N LEU A 552 -14.23 9.29 -2.72
CA LEU A 552 -15.19 9.44 -1.62
C LEU A 552 -16.30 8.38 -1.69
N ARG A 553 -16.92 8.12 -0.53
CA ARG A 553 -18.11 7.27 -0.43
C ARG A 553 -19.24 7.85 -1.26
N MET A 554 -19.98 6.99 -1.93
CA MET A 554 -21.12 7.34 -2.76
C MET A 554 -22.30 7.82 -1.91
N CYS A 555 -22.87 8.97 -2.26
CA CYS A 555 -24.08 9.48 -1.63
C CYS A 555 -25.33 8.72 -2.11
N GLY A 556 -26.42 8.82 -1.35
CA GLY A 556 -27.68 8.13 -1.67
C GLY A 556 -28.26 8.50 -3.03
N ASP A 557 -28.19 9.79 -3.40
CA ASP A 557 -28.65 10.25 -4.72
C ASP A 557 -27.88 9.57 -5.86
N CYS A 558 -26.53 9.52 -5.79
CA CYS A 558 -25.71 8.86 -6.81
C CYS A 558 -25.98 7.35 -6.88
N HIS A 559 -26.26 6.72 -5.73
CA HIS A 559 -26.57 5.30 -5.66
C HIS A 559 -27.92 5.00 -6.35
N THR A 560 -28.98 5.73 -6.01
CA THR A 560 -30.30 5.60 -6.65
C THR A 560 -30.24 5.94 -8.13
N TYR A 561 -29.55 7.02 -8.50
CA TYR A 561 -29.33 7.40 -9.89
C TYR A 561 -28.67 6.26 -10.69
N SER A 562 -27.63 5.64 -10.14
CA SER A 562 -26.90 4.57 -10.83
C SER A 562 -27.73 3.30 -11.02
N LYS A 563 -28.58 2.94 -10.04
CA LYS A 563 -29.55 1.86 -10.22
C LYS A 563 -30.48 2.14 -11.39
N LEU A 564 -31.10 3.32 -11.40
CA LEU A 564 -32.08 3.66 -12.43
C LEU A 564 -31.42 3.75 -13.81
N VAL A 565 -30.19 4.28 -13.92
CA VAL A 565 -29.42 4.22 -15.17
C VAL A 565 -29.22 2.76 -15.61
N SER A 566 -28.79 1.87 -14.71
CA SER A 566 -28.58 0.46 -15.07
C SER A 566 -29.85 -0.25 -15.54
N LYS A 567 -31.04 0.19 -15.08
CA LYS A 567 -32.35 -0.32 -15.48
C LYS A 567 -32.79 0.25 -16.84
N VAL A 568 -32.72 1.56 -17.01
CA VAL A 568 -33.25 2.28 -18.20
C VAL A 568 -32.38 2.07 -19.43
N PHE A 569 -31.06 2.05 -19.25
CA PHE A 569 -30.11 1.94 -20.36
C PHE A 569 -29.59 0.51 -20.56
N ASP A 570 -30.09 -0.46 -19.79
CA ASP A 570 -29.63 -1.86 -19.80
C ASP A 570 -28.09 -1.99 -19.76
N TRP A 571 -27.48 -1.26 -18.83
CA TRP A 571 -26.02 -1.10 -18.76
C TRP A 571 -25.48 -1.48 -17.39
N GLU A 572 -24.52 -2.41 -17.34
CA GLU A 572 -23.80 -2.73 -16.10
C GLU A 572 -22.87 -1.58 -15.70
N LEU A 573 -23.05 -1.04 -14.50
CA LEU A 573 -22.14 -0.06 -13.90
C LEU A 573 -21.37 -0.71 -12.76
N VAL A 574 -20.06 -0.54 -12.73
CA VAL A 574 -19.19 -1.01 -11.64
C VAL A 574 -18.51 0.19 -11.02
N VAL A 575 -18.96 0.60 -9.83
CA VAL A 575 -18.45 1.77 -9.12
C VAL A 575 -17.60 1.32 -7.94
N ARG A 576 -16.33 1.70 -7.93
CA ARG A 576 -15.42 1.54 -6.79
C ARG A 576 -15.44 2.80 -5.94
N GLU A 577 -15.80 2.65 -4.67
CA GLU A 577 -15.59 3.67 -3.64
C GLU A 577 -14.50 3.20 -2.65
N PRO A 578 -14.06 4.05 -1.69
CA PRO A 578 -13.12 3.63 -0.66
C PRO A 578 -13.64 2.39 0.09
N GLY A 579 -13.01 1.24 -0.17
CA GLY A 579 -13.32 -0.01 0.51
C GLY A 579 -14.52 -0.80 -0.02
N ARG A 580 -15.15 -0.49 -1.15
CA ARG A 580 -16.16 -1.41 -1.74
C ARG A 580 -16.38 -1.19 -3.25
N PHE A 581 -16.84 -2.24 -3.93
CA PHE A 581 -17.51 -2.16 -5.22
C PHE A 581 -19.04 -2.20 -5.11
N HIS A 582 -19.67 -1.36 -5.91
CA HIS A 582 -21.08 -1.41 -6.24
C HIS A 582 -21.20 -1.88 -7.68
N ARG A 583 -21.83 -3.03 -7.89
CA ARG A 583 -22.22 -3.50 -9.21
C ARG A 583 -23.71 -3.23 -9.38
N PHE A 584 -24.04 -2.32 -10.28
CA PHE A 584 -25.40 -2.00 -10.66
C PHE A 584 -25.78 -2.75 -11.93
N LYS A 585 -26.87 -3.50 -11.87
CA LYS A 585 -27.40 -4.26 -12.99
C LYS A 585 -28.92 -4.37 -12.84
N GLU A 586 -29.65 -4.07 -13.91
CA GLU A 586 -31.12 -4.22 -13.97
C GLU A 586 -31.85 -3.51 -12.81
N GLY A 587 -31.33 -2.36 -12.36
CA GLY A 587 -31.95 -1.60 -11.26
C GLY A 587 -31.58 -2.06 -9.85
N THR A 588 -30.76 -3.10 -9.71
CA THR A 588 -30.30 -3.61 -8.42
C THR A 588 -28.83 -3.25 -8.19
N CYS A 589 -28.40 -3.21 -6.93
CA CYS A 589 -27.00 -3.04 -6.56
C CYS A 589 -26.50 -4.23 -5.73
N SER A 590 -25.27 -4.68 -5.98
CA SER A 590 -24.62 -5.76 -5.23
C SER A 590 -24.52 -5.52 -3.72
N CYS A 591 -24.66 -4.29 -3.24
CA CYS A 591 -24.64 -3.96 -1.82
C CYS A 591 -25.97 -4.25 -1.08
N GLY A 592 -27.03 -4.63 -1.79
CA GLY A 592 -28.35 -4.89 -1.18
C GLY A 592 -28.94 -3.69 -0.44
N ASP A 593 -28.62 -2.48 -0.92
CA ASP A 593 -29.03 -1.20 -0.32
C ASP A 593 -28.47 -0.92 1.08
N TYR A 594 -27.39 -1.62 1.41
CA TYR A 594 -26.69 -1.49 2.67
C TYR A 594 -25.23 -1.09 2.44
N TRP A 595 -24.97 0.20 2.15
CA TRP A 595 -23.65 0.73 1.81
C TRP A 595 -23.08 1.63 2.89
#